data_AF-A0A7L2I8C0-F1
#
_entry.id   AF-A0A7L2I8C0-F1
#
_cell.length_a   1.000
_cell.length_b   1.000
_cell.length_c   1.000
_cell.angle_alpha   90.00
_cell.angle_beta   90.00
_cell.angle_gamma   90.00
#
_symmetry.space_group_name_H-M   'P 1'
#
loop_
_entity.id
_entity.type
_entity.pdbx_description
1 polymer ?
#
loop_
_entity_poly.entity_id
_entity_poly.type
_entity_poly.pdbx_seq_one_letter_code
_entity_poly.pdbx_strand_id
1 'polypeptide(L)'
;LFCSPPLIVTGLFLHSTADQNITVMFSSGSGVEIRGSGGFLTLTVLLPPKFMNHTRGVFGIMNGNKEDDYTFKNKTTMPVHASPQQLFEFGANWAVENGTSLFTYDTEYLLNNFFYGEKHNASFLPVFVPYEDPEDYLVKEMVLLCGSDTFCRFDVLTTRSLQVGSSTKASHQNHKLLVENLESVISCGWLDHPANGRKNGTNYLLGSTIGFNCSQGYDIAGSKERICQVTGAWSGDTTSCIP
;
A
#
# COMPACT_ATOMS: atom_id res chain seq x y z
N LEU A 1 24.65 30.49 -2.89
CA LEU A 1 24.96 29.13 -2.39
C LEU A 1 24.62 29.08 -0.90
N PHE A 2 23.33 29.00 -0.57
CA PHE A 2 22.89 28.67 0.77
C PHE A 2 22.23 27.29 0.66
N CYS A 3 22.97 26.25 1.02
CA CYS A 3 22.39 24.96 1.31
C CYS A 3 21.71 25.08 2.68
N SER A 4 20.38 25.09 2.69
CA SER A 4 19.64 24.71 3.89
C SER A 4 20.08 23.29 4.29
N PRO A 5 20.30 23.01 5.58
CA PRO A 5 20.64 21.65 6.01
C PRO A 5 19.48 20.71 5.67
N PRO A 6 19.76 19.43 5.35
CA PRO A 6 18.70 18.44 5.24
C PRO A 6 17.95 18.41 6.58
N LEU A 7 16.65 18.65 6.56
CA LEU A 7 15.77 18.38 7.69
C LEU A 7 15.91 16.90 8.02
N ILE A 8 16.74 16.59 9.02
CA ILE A 8 16.77 15.25 9.64
C ILE A 8 15.49 15.16 10.45
N VAL A 9 14.40 14.75 9.80
CA VAL A 9 13.18 14.36 10.49
C VAL A 9 13.49 12.99 11.11
N THR A 10 13.78 12.98 12.42
CA THR A 10 13.99 11.73 13.16
C THR A 10 12.77 10.83 12.98
N GLY A 11 12.98 9.63 12.43
CA GLY A 11 11.91 8.65 12.22
C GLY A 11 11.20 8.73 10.87
N LEU A 12 11.77 9.42 9.87
CA LEU A 12 11.33 9.40 8.48
C LEU A 12 12.50 9.06 7.55
N PHE A 13 12.29 8.13 6.63
CA PHE A 13 13.21 7.78 5.56
C PHE A 13 12.57 8.17 4.23
N LEU A 14 13.26 9.05 3.50
CA LEU A 14 12.85 9.50 2.17
C LEU A 14 13.81 8.93 1.13
N HIS A 15 13.26 8.29 0.11
CA HIS A 15 14.01 7.85 -1.06
C HIS A 15 13.34 8.39 -2.32
N SER A 16 14.14 8.90 -3.27
CA SER A 16 13.67 9.37 -4.57
C SER A 16 14.59 8.82 -5.65
N THR A 17 14.01 8.20 -6.69
CA THR A 17 14.77 7.80 -7.89
C THR A 17 14.75 8.92 -8.94
N ALA A 18 15.60 8.79 -9.97
CA ALA A 18 15.65 9.73 -11.10
C ALA A 18 14.32 9.81 -11.87
N ASP A 19 13.51 8.75 -11.82
CA ASP A 19 12.23 8.64 -12.53
C ASP A 19 11.03 9.17 -11.71
N GLN A 20 11.27 10.04 -10.72
CA GLN A 20 10.24 10.62 -9.84
C GLN A 20 9.46 9.60 -8.99
N ASN A 21 10.01 8.41 -8.74
CA ASN A 21 9.44 7.52 -7.73
C ASN A 21 9.92 7.97 -6.35
N ILE A 22 8.97 8.35 -5.50
CA ILE A 22 9.23 8.80 -4.13
C ILE A 22 8.69 7.74 -3.18
N THR A 23 9.53 7.24 -2.30
CA THR A 23 9.15 6.35 -1.21
C THR A 23 9.43 7.04 0.11
N VAL A 24 8.40 7.12 0.95
CA VAL A 24 8.47 7.65 2.31
C VAL A 24 8.17 6.52 3.26
N MET A 25 9.10 6.19 4.15
CA MET A 25 8.90 5.21 5.22
C MET A 25 9.00 5.88 6.58
N PHE A 26 8.02 5.63 7.43
CA PHE A 26 7.98 6.14 8.79
C PHE A 26 8.55 5.08 9.76
N SER A 27 9.10 5.53 10.88
CA SER A 27 9.54 4.67 12.00
C SER A 27 8.44 3.79 12.56
N SER A 28 7.17 4.14 12.32
CA SER A 28 6.02 3.28 12.61
C SER A 28 5.96 2.01 11.75
N GLY A 29 6.75 1.92 10.68
CA GLY A 29 6.63 0.91 9.62
C GLY A 29 5.60 1.27 8.55
N SER A 30 4.88 2.38 8.69
CA SER A 30 3.98 2.90 7.65
C SER A 30 4.80 3.40 6.47
N GLY A 31 4.27 3.23 5.26
CA GLY A 31 4.92 3.64 4.03
C GLY A 31 3.98 4.37 3.09
N VAL A 32 4.51 5.30 2.30
CA VAL A 32 3.82 5.93 1.18
C VAL A 32 4.74 5.87 -0.03
N GLU A 33 4.26 5.29 -1.12
CA GLU A 33 4.93 5.30 -2.41
C GLU A 33 4.16 6.18 -3.38
N ILE A 34 4.88 7.04 -4.08
CA ILE A 34 4.36 7.94 -5.10
C ILE A 34 5.13 7.68 -6.38
N ARG A 35 4.42 7.43 -7.47
CA ARG A 35 5.02 7.15 -8.79
C ARG A 35 4.37 8.04 -9.84
N GLY A 36 5.17 8.84 -10.53
CA GLY A 36 4.71 9.63 -11.67
C GLY A 36 5.01 8.90 -12.98
N SER A 37 4.01 8.68 -13.83
CA SER A 37 4.20 8.10 -15.17
C SER A 37 3.15 8.61 -16.14
N GLY A 38 3.58 9.09 -17.31
CA GLY A 38 2.68 9.39 -18.43
C GLY A 38 1.59 10.44 -18.13
N GLY A 39 1.88 11.42 -17.26
CA GLY A 39 0.91 12.44 -16.83
C GLY A 39 -0.03 11.99 -15.71
N PHE A 40 0.18 10.79 -15.15
CA PHE A 40 -0.58 10.22 -14.05
C PHE A 40 0.29 10.06 -12.80
N LEU A 41 -0.33 10.18 -11.62
CA LEU A 41 0.30 9.96 -10.33
C LEU A 41 -0.35 8.76 -9.64
N THR A 42 0.42 7.72 -9.36
CA THR A 42 0.00 6.60 -8.53
C THR A 42 0.48 6.82 -7.10
N LEU A 43 -0.44 6.78 -6.13
CA LEU A 43 -0.14 6.80 -4.71
C LEU A 43 -0.52 5.46 -4.07
N THR A 44 0.40 4.87 -3.31
CA THR A 44 0.19 3.62 -2.58
C THR A 44 0.52 3.85 -1.11
N VAL A 45 -0.40 3.47 -0.22
CA VAL A 45 -0.21 3.54 1.23
C VAL A 45 -0.01 2.12 1.78
N LEU A 46 1.08 1.92 2.50
CA LEU A 46 1.43 0.66 3.15
C LEU A 46 1.28 0.83 4.66
N LEU A 47 0.41 0.03 5.28
CA LEU A 47 0.17 0.07 6.72
C LEU A 47 0.48 -1.27 7.37
N PRO A 48 1.27 -1.29 8.47
CA PRO A 48 1.47 -2.50 9.27
C PRO A 48 0.17 -3.02 9.93
N PRO A 49 0.09 -4.31 10.27
CA PRO A 49 -1.11 -4.92 10.89
C PRO A 49 -1.60 -4.24 12.18
N LYS A 50 -0.73 -3.53 12.91
CA LYS A 50 -1.12 -2.78 14.12
C LYS A 50 -2.13 -1.66 13.87
N PHE A 51 -2.32 -1.24 12.62
CA PHE A 51 -3.33 -0.26 12.24
C PHE A 51 -4.69 -0.87 11.90
N MET A 52 -4.81 -2.21 11.95
CA MET A 52 -6.06 -2.91 11.66
C MET A 52 -7.18 -2.44 12.61
N ASN A 53 -8.36 -2.12 12.09
CA ASN A 53 -9.50 -1.52 12.81
C ASN A 53 -9.28 -0.10 13.37
N HIS A 54 -8.16 0.56 13.04
CA HIS A 54 -7.84 1.91 13.53
C HIS A 54 -7.88 2.97 12.43
N THR A 55 -8.00 2.58 11.16
CA THR A 55 -8.07 3.52 10.04
C THR A 55 -9.48 4.05 9.85
N ARG A 56 -9.57 5.26 9.28
CA ARG A 56 -10.81 5.91 8.83
C ARG A 56 -10.46 6.78 7.63
N GLY A 57 -11.43 6.99 6.73
CA GLY A 57 -11.27 7.85 5.57
C GLY A 57 -11.71 7.17 4.29
N VAL A 58 -11.23 7.69 3.17
CA VAL A 58 -11.55 7.18 1.82
C VAL A 58 -11.01 5.78 1.54
N PHE A 59 -10.11 5.26 2.39
CA PHE A 59 -9.57 3.90 2.31
C PHE A 59 -10.20 2.92 3.32
N GLY A 60 -11.24 3.31 4.05
CA GLY A 60 -11.96 2.40 4.95
C GLY A 60 -11.26 2.10 6.29
N ILE A 61 -11.71 1.02 6.95
CA ILE A 61 -11.37 0.67 8.36
C ILE A 61 -10.22 -0.36 8.45
N MET A 62 -9.66 -0.78 7.31
CA MET A 62 -8.55 -1.73 7.20
C MET A 62 -8.78 -2.95 8.11
N ASN A 63 -9.85 -3.67 7.85
CA ASN A 63 -10.26 -4.84 8.64
C ASN A 63 -10.56 -6.08 7.76
N GLY A 64 -10.40 -5.95 6.44
CA GLY A 64 -10.71 -7.00 5.46
C GLY A 64 -12.21 -7.14 5.17
N ASN A 65 -13.08 -6.29 5.73
CA ASN A 65 -14.51 -6.30 5.50
C ASN A 65 -14.95 -5.16 4.57
N LYS A 66 -15.12 -5.48 3.28
CA LYS A 66 -15.57 -4.51 2.28
C LYS A 66 -16.92 -3.84 2.59
N GLU A 67 -17.77 -4.47 3.41
CA GLU A 67 -19.12 -3.98 3.71
C GLU A 67 -19.13 -2.70 4.57
N ASP A 68 -18.01 -2.36 5.20
CA ASP A 68 -17.86 -1.15 6.02
C ASP A 68 -16.81 -0.16 5.51
N ASP A 69 -16.18 -0.42 4.36
CA ASP A 69 -15.15 0.48 3.82
C ASP A 69 -15.71 1.86 3.47
N TYR A 70 -17.00 1.93 3.07
CA TYR A 70 -17.70 3.19 2.83
C TYR A 70 -18.38 3.74 4.08
N THR A 71 -17.61 3.90 5.16
CA THR A 71 -18.06 4.52 6.42
C THR A 71 -17.84 6.02 6.41
N PHE A 72 -18.90 6.80 6.64
CA PHE A 72 -18.86 8.26 6.78
C PHE A 72 -18.29 8.71 8.13
N LYS A 73 -17.92 10.00 8.25
CA LYS A 73 -17.43 10.60 9.52
C LYS A 73 -18.41 10.43 10.69
N ASN A 74 -19.71 10.41 10.42
CA ASN A 74 -20.80 10.19 11.38
C ASN A 74 -21.01 8.70 11.74
N LYS A 75 -20.17 7.79 11.23
CA LYS A 75 -20.21 6.32 11.41
C LYS A 75 -21.37 5.60 10.72
N THR A 76 -22.13 6.24 9.84
CA THR A 76 -23.07 5.53 8.96
C THR A 76 -22.31 4.87 7.80
N THR A 77 -22.80 3.74 7.30
CA THR A 77 -22.20 3.01 6.19
C THR A 77 -23.04 3.14 4.93
N MET A 78 -22.36 3.20 3.78
CA MET A 78 -22.97 3.13 2.45
C MET A 78 -22.82 1.71 1.88
N PRO A 79 -23.76 1.22 1.06
CA PRO A 79 -23.64 -0.10 0.43
C PRO A 79 -22.43 -0.23 -0.50
N VAL A 80 -21.88 -1.44 -0.60
CA VAL A 80 -20.74 -1.76 -1.49
C VAL A 80 -21.07 -1.56 -2.97
N HIS A 81 -22.35 -1.68 -3.35
CA HIS A 81 -22.84 -1.47 -4.72
C HIS A 81 -23.31 -0.04 -4.98
N ALA A 82 -22.71 0.94 -4.30
CA ALA A 82 -23.00 2.36 -4.50
C ALA A 82 -22.74 2.79 -5.95
N SER A 83 -23.57 3.71 -6.45
CA SER A 83 -23.35 4.32 -7.76
C SER A 83 -22.11 5.23 -7.75
N PRO A 84 -21.49 5.52 -8.91
CA PRO A 84 -20.39 6.47 -9.00
C PRO A 84 -20.71 7.85 -8.40
N GLN A 85 -21.98 8.30 -8.49
CA GLN A 85 -22.46 9.54 -7.90
C GLN A 85 -22.42 9.47 -6.36
N GLN A 86 -22.91 8.37 -5.79
CA GLN A 86 -22.87 8.15 -4.34
C GLN A 86 -21.42 8.04 -3.82
N LEU A 87 -20.52 7.41 -4.59
CA LEU A 87 -19.09 7.35 -4.27
C LEU A 87 -18.43 8.75 -4.30
N PHE A 88 -18.84 9.61 -5.23
CA PHE A 88 -18.38 11.00 -5.27
C PHE A 88 -18.88 11.80 -4.07
N GLU A 89 -20.14 11.66 -3.68
CA GLU A 89 -20.68 12.27 -2.46
C GLU A 89 -19.96 11.77 -1.19
N PHE A 90 -19.66 10.47 -1.14
CA PHE A 90 -18.85 9.87 -0.07
C PHE A 90 -17.45 10.49 0.01
N GLY A 91 -16.74 10.61 -1.12
CA GLY A 91 -15.43 11.26 -1.19
C GLY A 91 -15.49 12.73 -0.76
N ALA A 92 -16.51 13.47 -1.21
CA ALA A 92 -16.73 14.86 -0.84
C ALA A 92 -17.00 15.04 0.66
N ASN A 93 -17.68 14.10 1.32
CA ASN A 93 -17.90 14.13 2.77
C ASN A 93 -16.58 14.04 3.57
N TRP A 94 -15.58 13.35 3.00
CA TRP A 94 -14.24 13.24 3.59
C TRP A 94 -13.34 14.45 3.34
N ALA A 95 -13.83 15.52 2.69
CA ALA A 95 -13.08 16.75 2.50
C ALA A 95 -12.50 17.28 3.83
N VAL A 96 -11.27 17.78 3.75
CA VAL A 96 -10.54 18.35 4.89
C VAL A 96 -10.92 19.82 5.04
N GLU A 97 -11.25 20.21 6.26
CA GLU A 97 -11.59 21.60 6.60
C GLU A 97 -10.34 22.35 7.07
N ASN A 98 -10.36 23.69 7.01
CA ASN A 98 -9.21 24.50 7.41
C ASN A 98 -8.77 24.25 8.86
N GLY A 99 -9.72 24.03 9.77
CA GLY A 99 -9.42 23.73 11.18
C GLY A 99 -8.88 22.32 11.44
N THR A 100 -8.96 21.41 10.46
CA THR A 100 -8.52 20.01 10.60
C THR A 100 -7.35 19.65 9.69
N SER A 101 -6.89 20.60 8.87
CA SER A 101 -5.71 20.40 8.02
C SER A 101 -4.44 20.30 8.86
N LEU A 102 -3.63 19.29 8.58
CA LEU A 102 -2.30 19.11 9.18
C LEU A 102 -1.17 19.69 8.30
N PHE A 103 -1.51 20.18 7.10
CA PHE A 103 -0.53 20.76 6.20
C PHE A 103 -0.12 22.15 6.70
N THR A 104 1.18 22.41 6.65
CA THR A 104 1.76 23.74 6.89
C THR A 104 2.31 24.26 5.57
N TYR A 105 2.19 25.57 5.38
CA TYR A 105 2.56 26.25 4.14
C TYR A 105 3.55 27.36 4.48
N ASP A 106 4.65 27.44 3.73
CA ASP A 106 5.80 28.29 4.01
C ASP A 106 5.81 29.60 3.20
N THR A 107 4.87 29.76 2.27
CA THR A 107 4.75 30.95 1.43
C THR A 107 3.31 31.47 1.39
N GLU A 108 3.17 32.79 1.21
CA GLU A 108 1.88 33.46 1.06
C GLU A 108 1.10 32.92 -0.14
N TYR A 109 1.78 32.62 -1.25
CA TYR A 109 1.17 31.97 -2.42
C TYR A 109 0.53 30.63 -2.05
N LEU A 110 1.23 29.76 -1.32
CA LEU A 110 0.70 28.46 -0.92
C LEU A 110 -0.43 28.60 0.11
N LEU A 111 -0.31 29.53 1.06
CA LEU A 111 -1.39 29.84 2.00
C LEU A 111 -2.65 30.31 1.28
N ASN A 112 -2.53 31.25 0.35
CA ASN A 112 -3.66 31.79 -0.38
C ASN A 112 -4.35 30.74 -1.26
N ASN A 113 -3.59 29.87 -1.92
CA ASN A 113 -4.17 28.84 -2.80
C ASN A 113 -4.66 27.60 -2.05
N PHE A 114 -3.94 27.14 -1.04
CA PHE A 114 -4.18 25.84 -0.41
C PHE A 114 -4.74 25.91 1.00
N PHE A 115 -4.58 27.01 1.73
CA PHE A 115 -5.18 27.18 3.06
C PHE A 115 -6.46 28.02 3.00
N TYR A 116 -6.38 29.25 2.48
CA TYR A 116 -7.51 30.17 2.39
C TYR A 116 -8.42 29.93 1.18
N GLY A 117 -7.85 29.43 0.08
CA GLY A 117 -8.59 29.12 -1.14
C GLY A 117 -9.59 28.00 -0.97
N GLU A 118 -10.55 27.93 -1.90
CA GLU A 118 -11.51 26.83 -1.97
C GLU A 118 -10.77 25.50 -2.19
N LYS A 119 -11.03 24.51 -1.33
CA LYS A 119 -10.40 23.18 -1.42
C LYS A 119 -10.96 22.35 -2.57
N HIS A 120 -12.18 22.65 -2.99
CA HIS A 120 -12.87 22.00 -4.09
C HIS A 120 -13.79 23.02 -4.76
N ASN A 121 -13.90 22.95 -6.08
CA ASN A 121 -14.90 23.72 -6.81
C ASN A 121 -16.26 23.03 -6.64
N ALA A 122 -17.20 23.68 -5.94
CA ALA A 122 -18.53 23.13 -5.69
C ALA A 122 -19.36 22.89 -6.97
N SER A 123 -19.00 23.57 -8.08
CA SER A 123 -19.65 23.39 -9.39
C SER A 123 -18.99 22.28 -10.22
N PHE A 124 -17.88 21.69 -9.76
CA PHE A 124 -17.23 20.61 -10.48
C PHE A 124 -18.08 19.34 -10.41
N LEU A 125 -18.48 18.84 -11.58
CA LEU A 125 -19.17 17.58 -11.73
C LEU A 125 -18.32 16.65 -12.61
N PRO A 126 -17.83 15.51 -12.10
CA PRO A 126 -17.03 14.60 -12.88
C PRO A 126 -17.89 13.84 -13.92
N VAL A 127 -17.22 13.29 -14.93
CA VAL A 127 -17.84 12.32 -15.83
C VAL A 127 -17.99 11.00 -15.08
N PHE A 128 -19.21 10.61 -14.74
CA PHE A 128 -19.46 9.37 -14.00
C PHE A 128 -19.47 8.12 -14.89
N VAL A 129 -20.03 8.25 -16.09
CA VAL A 129 -20.13 7.18 -17.07
C VAL A 129 -19.75 7.76 -18.43
N PRO A 130 -18.51 7.55 -18.90
CA PRO A 130 -18.11 8.01 -20.22
C PRO A 130 -18.87 7.23 -21.29
N TYR A 131 -19.26 7.92 -22.36
CA TYR A 131 -19.89 7.31 -23.52
C TYR A 131 -18.82 6.69 -24.44
N GLU A 132 -19.02 5.44 -24.83
CA GLU A 132 -18.18 4.75 -25.81
C GLU A 132 -18.83 4.85 -27.20
N ASP A 133 -18.34 5.77 -28.02
CA ASP A 133 -18.77 5.94 -29.40
C ASP A 133 -18.10 4.88 -30.31
N PRO A 134 -18.86 3.95 -30.92
CA PRO A 134 -18.29 2.92 -31.80
C PRO A 134 -17.58 3.46 -33.05
N GLU A 135 -17.95 4.66 -33.50
CA GLU A 135 -17.36 5.31 -34.67
C GLU A 135 -16.05 6.03 -34.34
N ASP A 136 -15.76 6.25 -33.06
CA ASP A 136 -14.54 6.91 -32.61
C ASP A 136 -13.33 5.97 -32.76
N TYR A 137 -12.34 6.40 -33.53
CA TYR A 137 -11.11 5.65 -33.74
C TYR A 137 -10.37 5.37 -32.42
N LEU A 138 -10.41 6.31 -31.47
CA LEU A 138 -9.78 6.13 -30.17
C LEU A 138 -10.39 4.96 -29.40
N VAL A 139 -11.70 4.72 -29.53
CA VAL A 139 -12.39 3.61 -28.85
C VAL A 139 -11.89 2.27 -29.37
N LYS A 140 -11.58 2.16 -30.67
CA LYS A 140 -11.00 0.94 -31.25
C LYS A 140 -9.62 0.64 -30.67
N GLU A 141 -8.76 1.65 -30.57
CA GLU A 141 -7.43 1.49 -29.97
C GLU A 141 -7.51 1.22 -28.46
N MET A 142 -8.43 1.89 -27.76
CA MET A 142 -8.69 1.68 -26.33
C MET A 142 -9.10 0.22 -26.06
N VAL A 143 -9.98 -0.36 -26.86
CA VAL A 143 -10.42 -1.76 -26.67
C VAL A 143 -9.24 -2.72 -26.80
N LEU A 144 -8.33 -2.48 -27.76
CA LEU A 144 -7.10 -3.28 -27.92
C LEU A 144 -6.16 -3.12 -26.73
N LEU A 145 -5.99 -1.90 -26.21
CA LEU A 145 -5.11 -1.60 -25.09
C LEU A 145 -5.67 -2.09 -23.75
N CYS A 146 -6.90 -1.72 -23.42
CA CYS A 146 -7.50 -1.91 -22.09
C CYS A 146 -8.23 -3.24 -21.93
N GLY A 147 -8.78 -3.82 -23.00
CA GLY A 147 -9.63 -5.01 -22.90
C GLY A 147 -10.81 -4.77 -21.95
N SER A 148 -10.94 -5.59 -20.91
CA SER A 148 -11.99 -5.47 -19.87
C SER A 148 -11.63 -4.61 -18.67
N ASP A 149 -10.45 -3.97 -18.67
CA ASP A 149 -10.01 -3.12 -17.56
C ASP A 149 -10.81 -1.81 -17.52
N THR A 150 -11.76 -1.72 -16.59
CA THR A 150 -12.68 -0.58 -16.48
C THR A 150 -11.99 0.72 -16.12
N PHE A 151 -10.91 0.68 -15.33
CA PHE A 151 -10.16 1.88 -14.94
C PHE A 151 -9.39 2.43 -16.15
N CYS A 152 -8.70 1.55 -16.88
CA CYS A 152 -8.02 1.92 -18.13
C CYS A 152 -8.99 2.53 -19.14
N ARG A 153 -10.14 1.88 -19.40
CA ARG A 153 -11.14 2.41 -20.35
C ARG A 153 -11.67 3.76 -19.92
N PHE A 154 -12.04 3.91 -18.65
CA PHE A 154 -12.54 5.16 -18.10
C PHE A 154 -11.54 6.31 -18.28
N ASP A 155 -10.28 6.09 -17.93
CA ASP A 155 -9.25 7.13 -18.05
C ASP A 155 -8.96 7.47 -19.52
N VAL A 156 -8.94 6.51 -20.44
CA VAL A 156 -8.78 6.81 -21.88
C VAL A 156 -9.93 7.67 -22.39
N LEU A 157 -11.18 7.34 -22.05
CA LEU A 157 -12.34 8.07 -22.55
C LEU A 157 -12.42 9.49 -21.99
N THR A 158 -12.11 9.65 -20.71
CA THR A 158 -12.20 10.95 -20.02
C THR A 158 -11.02 11.87 -20.32
N THR A 159 -9.82 11.31 -20.51
CA THR A 159 -8.61 12.10 -20.82
C THR A 159 -8.29 12.18 -22.31
N ARG A 160 -8.96 11.37 -23.13
CA ARG A 160 -8.65 11.16 -24.56
C ARG A 160 -7.20 10.72 -24.82
N SER A 161 -6.57 10.01 -23.87
CA SER A 161 -5.15 9.63 -23.94
C SER A 161 -4.91 8.13 -23.69
N LEU A 162 -4.39 7.44 -24.72
CA LEU A 162 -3.95 6.04 -24.60
C LEU A 162 -2.73 5.90 -23.66
N GLN A 163 -1.91 6.95 -23.54
CA GLN A 163 -0.76 6.94 -22.63
C GLN A 163 -1.21 6.89 -21.17
N VAL A 164 -2.24 7.67 -20.81
CA VAL A 164 -2.84 7.62 -19.47
C VAL A 164 -3.47 6.24 -19.25
N GLY A 165 -4.26 5.74 -20.20
CA GLY A 165 -4.84 4.40 -20.13
C GLY A 165 -3.81 3.29 -19.89
N SER A 166 -2.70 3.30 -20.63
CA SER A 166 -1.60 2.35 -20.48
C SER A 166 -0.99 2.42 -19.07
N SER A 167 -0.80 3.64 -18.54
CA SER A 167 -0.28 3.87 -17.20
C SER A 167 -1.26 3.38 -16.12
N THR A 168 -2.56 3.65 -16.28
CA THR A 168 -3.62 3.17 -15.38
C THR A 168 -3.70 1.64 -15.38
N LYS A 169 -3.66 1.01 -16.55
CA LYS A 169 -3.65 -0.46 -16.67
C LYS A 169 -2.46 -1.07 -15.94
N ALA A 170 -1.25 -0.53 -16.15
CA ALA A 170 -0.05 -0.99 -15.46
C ALA A 170 -0.17 -0.79 -13.94
N SER A 171 -0.69 0.35 -13.50
CA SER A 171 -0.93 0.66 -12.08
C SER A 171 -1.91 -0.33 -11.44
N HIS A 172 -3.04 -0.62 -12.09
CA HIS A 172 -4.04 -1.57 -11.61
C HIS A 172 -3.50 -3.01 -11.53
N GLN A 173 -2.71 -3.44 -12.52
CA GLN A 173 -2.02 -4.74 -12.47
C GLN A 173 -1.01 -4.83 -11.33
N ASN A 174 -0.19 -3.79 -11.14
CA ASN A 174 0.76 -3.72 -10.03
C ASN A 174 0.06 -3.74 -8.68
N HIS A 175 -1.09 -3.07 -8.55
CA HIS A 175 -1.89 -3.10 -7.33
C HIS A 175 -2.40 -4.52 -7.02
N LYS A 176 -2.95 -5.24 -8.02
CA LYS A 176 -3.38 -6.63 -7.84
C LYS A 176 -2.24 -7.53 -7.37
N LEU A 177 -1.09 -7.45 -8.03
CA LEU A 177 0.11 -8.20 -7.65
C LEU A 177 0.59 -7.82 -6.24
N LEU A 178 0.54 -6.54 -5.87
CA LEU A 178 0.92 -6.11 -4.53
C LEU A 178 -0.01 -6.68 -3.47
N VAL A 179 -1.33 -6.61 -3.68
CA VAL A 179 -2.32 -7.16 -2.74
C VAL A 179 -2.16 -8.68 -2.60
N GLU A 180 -1.97 -9.41 -3.71
CA GLU A 180 -1.69 -10.85 -3.68
C GLU A 180 -0.39 -11.19 -2.94
N ASN A 181 0.67 -10.38 -3.11
CA ASN A 181 1.95 -10.60 -2.43
C ASN A 181 1.98 -10.12 -0.97
N LEU A 182 1.02 -9.28 -0.55
CA LEU A 182 0.88 -8.79 0.82
C LEU A 182 0.09 -9.75 1.72
N GLU A 183 -0.21 -10.97 1.26
CA GLU A 183 -0.80 -12.00 2.10
C GLU A 183 0.03 -12.20 3.38
N SER A 184 -0.67 -12.20 4.52
CA SER A 184 -0.05 -12.35 5.84
C SER A 184 0.61 -13.72 5.94
N VAL A 185 1.94 -13.75 5.79
CA VAL A 185 2.72 -14.97 6.01
C VAL A 185 2.96 -15.18 7.50
N ILE A 186 2.78 -16.41 7.97
CA ILE A 186 3.19 -16.79 9.32
C ILE A 186 4.69 -17.05 9.27
N SER A 187 5.45 -16.27 10.04
CA SER A 187 6.88 -16.47 10.26
C SER A 187 7.11 -16.82 11.73
N CYS A 188 7.89 -17.86 11.99
CA CYS A 188 8.24 -18.28 13.33
C CYS A 188 9.45 -17.53 13.92
N GLY A 189 9.99 -16.57 13.18
CA GLY A 189 11.15 -15.79 13.58
C GLY A 189 12.46 -16.55 13.42
N TRP A 190 13.56 -15.82 13.55
CA TRP A 190 14.89 -16.36 13.40
C TRP A 190 15.29 -17.22 14.61
N LEU A 191 15.84 -18.41 14.34
CA LEU A 191 16.53 -19.23 15.33
C LEU A 191 18.04 -19.03 15.22
N ASP A 192 18.72 -18.90 16.35
CA ASP A 192 20.17 -18.89 16.37
C ASP A 192 20.74 -20.31 16.15
N HIS A 193 22.02 -20.38 15.80
CA HIS A 193 22.77 -21.62 15.80
C HIS A 193 23.21 -22.00 17.22
N PRO A 194 23.22 -23.30 17.57
CA PRO A 194 23.75 -23.73 18.86
C PRO A 194 25.26 -23.51 18.91
N ALA A 195 25.77 -23.11 20.08
CA ALA A 195 27.21 -23.07 20.32
C ALA A 195 27.84 -24.45 20.06
N ASN A 196 29.00 -24.49 19.41
CA ASN A 196 29.64 -25.73 18.93
C ASN A 196 28.77 -26.55 17.97
N GLY A 197 27.79 -25.95 17.30
CA GLY A 197 26.98 -26.59 16.28
C GLY A 197 26.62 -25.66 15.13
N ARG A 198 25.71 -26.12 14.27
CA ARG A 198 25.30 -25.47 13.04
C ARG A 198 23.78 -25.55 12.90
N LYS A 199 23.22 -24.48 12.32
CA LYS A 199 21.82 -24.41 11.88
C LYS A 199 21.77 -24.63 10.37
N ASN A 200 20.90 -25.53 9.93
CA ASN A 200 20.65 -25.87 8.53
C ASN A 200 19.25 -25.39 8.14
N GLY A 201 19.20 -24.31 7.37
CA GLY A 201 17.97 -23.71 6.88
C GLY A 201 17.92 -22.20 7.10
N THR A 202 17.31 -21.49 6.17
CA THR A 202 17.19 -20.02 6.16
C THR A 202 15.75 -19.55 5.93
N ASN A 203 14.81 -20.46 5.75
CA ASN A 203 13.40 -20.15 5.62
C ASN A 203 12.71 -20.28 7.00
N TYR A 204 11.97 -19.24 7.40
CA TYR A 204 11.30 -19.15 8.69
C TYR A 204 9.77 -19.10 8.56
N LEU A 205 9.25 -19.30 7.35
CA LEU A 205 7.81 -19.28 7.07
C LEU A 205 7.14 -20.59 7.49
N LEU A 206 5.82 -20.54 7.67
CA LEU A 206 4.97 -21.69 7.99
C LEU A 206 5.34 -22.95 7.20
N GLY A 207 5.50 -24.07 7.92
CA GLY A 207 5.86 -25.36 7.33
C GLY A 207 7.35 -25.52 7.01
N SER A 208 8.17 -24.48 7.16
CA SER A 208 9.62 -24.60 7.00
C SER A 208 10.22 -25.43 8.14
N THR A 209 11.22 -26.23 7.81
CA THR A 209 11.99 -27.04 8.77
C THR A 209 13.41 -26.50 8.89
N ILE A 210 13.86 -26.25 10.11
CA ILE A 210 15.23 -25.91 10.44
C ILE A 210 15.87 -27.10 11.15
N GLY A 211 16.95 -27.63 10.57
CA GLY A 211 17.73 -28.70 11.17
C GLY A 211 18.92 -28.17 11.96
N PHE A 212 19.38 -28.94 12.94
CA PHE A 212 20.54 -28.62 13.76
C PHE A 212 21.51 -29.78 13.79
N ASN A 213 22.80 -29.46 13.80
CA ASN A 213 23.86 -30.45 13.91
C ASN A 213 24.98 -29.96 14.83
N CYS A 214 25.52 -30.84 15.66
CA CYS A 214 26.63 -30.52 16.53
C CYS A 214 27.97 -30.82 15.85
N SER A 215 29.00 -30.08 16.25
CA SER A 215 30.37 -30.32 15.78
C SER A 215 30.90 -31.62 16.39
N GLN A 216 31.95 -32.18 15.80
CA GLN A 216 32.56 -33.42 16.30
C GLN A 216 32.96 -33.27 17.78
N GLY A 217 32.61 -34.26 18.60
CA GLY A 217 32.86 -34.26 20.04
C GLY A 217 31.77 -33.57 20.88
N TYR A 218 30.62 -33.27 20.29
CA TYR A 218 29.43 -32.77 20.99
C TYR A 218 28.18 -33.53 20.54
N ASP A 219 27.35 -33.89 21.50
CA ASP A 219 26.04 -34.51 21.28
C ASP A 219 24.91 -33.47 21.33
N ILE A 220 23.85 -33.75 20.57
CA ILE A 220 22.70 -32.86 20.48
C ILE A 220 21.75 -33.05 21.66
N ALA A 221 21.41 -31.96 22.33
CA ALA A 221 20.38 -31.92 23.36
C ALA A 221 19.24 -31.00 22.91
N GLY A 222 17.99 -31.46 23.07
CA GLY A 222 16.80 -30.81 22.53
C GLY A 222 16.41 -31.34 21.16
N SER A 223 15.72 -30.52 20.36
CA SER A 223 15.21 -30.97 19.06
C SER A 223 16.27 -30.89 17.95
N LYS A 224 16.45 -31.98 17.20
CA LYS A 224 17.33 -32.01 16.02
C LYS A 224 16.76 -31.23 14.84
N GLU A 225 15.44 -31.14 14.76
CA GLU A 225 14.73 -30.38 13.74
C GLU A 225 13.57 -29.64 14.40
N ARG A 226 13.29 -28.43 13.92
CA ARG A 226 12.18 -27.60 14.37
C ARG A 226 11.38 -27.13 13.16
N ILE A 227 10.06 -27.20 13.25
CA ILE A 227 9.13 -26.89 12.16
C ILE A 227 8.33 -25.65 12.54
N CYS A 228 8.21 -24.69 11.63
CA CYS A 228 7.40 -23.50 11.87
C CYS A 228 5.92 -23.87 11.84
N GLN A 229 5.21 -23.64 12.95
CA GLN A 229 3.81 -24.00 13.12
C GLN A 229 2.87 -22.84 12.78
N VAL A 230 1.58 -23.16 12.58
CA VAL A 230 0.50 -22.18 12.31
C VAL A 230 0.34 -21.13 13.41
N THR A 231 0.86 -21.40 14.61
CA THR A 231 0.88 -20.48 15.75
C THR A 231 1.94 -19.38 15.63
N GLY A 232 2.83 -19.44 14.63
CA GLY A 232 4.00 -18.58 14.57
C GLY A 232 5.10 -18.96 15.56
N ALA A 233 5.05 -20.16 16.13
CA ALA A 233 6.08 -20.71 16.99
C ALA A 233 6.81 -21.90 16.32
N TRP A 234 8.08 -22.06 16.65
CA TRP A 234 8.84 -23.25 16.28
C TRP A 234 8.44 -24.44 17.13
N SER A 235 8.21 -25.59 16.49
CA SER A 235 8.01 -26.85 17.21
C SER A 235 9.26 -27.25 17.99
N GLY A 236 9.07 -28.14 18.97
CA GLY A 236 10.16 -28.75 19.73
C GLY A 236 10.91 -27.77 20.64
N ASP A 237 11.95 -28.31 21.27
CA ASP A 237 12.75 -27.62 22.29
C ASP A 237 13.97 -26.94 21.69
N THR A 238 14.48 -25.93 22.39
CA THR A 238 15.72 -25.25 22.02
C THR A 238 16.89 -26.24 21.93
N THR A 239 17.62 -26.17 20.81
CA THR A 239 18.76 -27.06 20.56
C THR A 239 20.03 -26.53 21.22
N SER A 240 20.79 -27.42 21.85
CA SER A 240 22.13 -27.16 22.39
C SER A 240 23.07 -28.32 22.06
N CYS A 241 24.37 -28.03 22.00
CA CYS A 241 25.40 -29.05 21.79
C CYS A 241 26.23 -29.17 23.06
N ILE A 242 26.21 -30.36 23.66
CA ILE A 242 26.89 -30.66 24.93
C ILE A 242 28.06 -31.62 24.68
N PRO A 243 29.21 -31.47 25.37
CA PRO A 243 30.35 -32.37 25.24
C PRO A 243 30.05 -33.82 25.62
#